data_AF-A0A8S0V9E1-F1
#
_entry.id   AF-A0A8S0V9E1-F1
#
_cell.length_a   1.000
_cell.length_b   1.000
_cell.length_c   1.000
_cell.angle_alpha   90.00
_cell.angle_beta   90.00
_cell.angle_gamma   90.00
#
_symmetry.space_group_name_H-M   'P 1'
#
loop_
_entity.id
_entity.type
_entity.pdbx_description
1 polymer ?
#
loop_
_entity_poly.entity_id
_entity_poly.type
_entity_poly.pdbx_seq_one_letter_code
_entity_poly.pdbx_strand_id
1 'polypeptide(L)'
;MRDPQVNSVSPFLFRNPEEKPFSSPRTIPEVQSMAVTLKTTFFFQSKAGGGDSLPRIKPFRFKAPMATLSTVPTVGLSETFSKLKQQGKLAFIPYITAGDPDLSTTAQALQVLDSCGSDIIELGVPYSDPLADGPVIQAAATRSLARGTNFDKIVAMLKDVVPQLSCPIALFSYYNPILKRGVEKFMITLKDAGIHGLVVPDVPLEETGILRKEAASNNVELVLLTTPTTPIPRMKAIVEASEGFVYLVSELSWSYGSSCICQ
;
A
#
# COMPACT_ATOMS: atom_id res chain seq x y z
N MET A 1 50.57 -44.57 34.21
CA MET A 1 49.74 -44.87 35.40
C MET A 1 48.56 -43.92 35.34
N ARG A 2 47.35 -44.46 35.07
CA ARG A 2 46.01 -43.84 35.10
C ARG A 2 45.69 -42.59 34.25
N ASP A 3 44.74 -42.85 33.35
CA ASP A 3 43.80 -41.93 32.70
C ASP A 3 42.65 -41.54 33.69
N PRO A 4 41.55 -40.89 33.26
CA PRO A 4 41.11 -39.52 33.52
C PRO A 4 39.93 -39.47 34.51
N GLN A 5 39.21 -38.33 34.61
CA GLN A 5 37.72 -38.24 34.58
C GLN A 5 37.16 -36.99 35.30
N VAL A 6 36.31 -36.28 34.57
CA VAL A 6 34.98 -35.79 34.96
C VAL A 6 34.90 -34.71 36.05
N ASN A 7 34.59 -33.49 35.60
CA ASN A 7 33.76 -32.57 36.37
C ASN A 7 32.32 -32.63 35.88
N SER A 8 31.45 -32.79 36.86
CA SER A 8 30.04 -33.11 36.82
C SER A 8 29.19 -31.95 36.32
N VAL A 9 28.26 -32.33 35.44
CA VAL A 9 27.08 -31.55 35.05
C VAL A 9 26.04 -31.72 36.16
N SER A 10 25.61 -30.62 36.78
CA SER A 10 24.39 -30.61 37.62
C SER A 10 23.22 -30.08 36.78
N PRO A 11 22.06 -30.78 36.76
CA PRO A 11 20.89 -30.39 36.00
C PRO A 11 20.09 -29.34 36.79
N PHE A 12 20.01 -28.11 36.26
CA PHE A 12 19.08 -27.12 36.78
C PHE A 12 17.67 -27.47 36.30
N LEU A 13 16.79 -27.70 37.28
CA LEU A 13 15.37 -27.99 37.11
C LEU A 13 14.67 -26.88 36.33
N PHE A 14 14.11 -27.22 35.17
CA PHE A 14 12.97 -26.51 34.59
C PHE A 14 11.72 -26.88 35.39
N ARG A 15 11.16 -25.92 36.13
CA ARG A 15 9.78 -25.96 36.62
C ARG A 15 8.92 -25.09 35.69
N ASN A 16 8.09 -25.74 34.88
CA ASN A 16 6.97 -25.13 34.18
C ASN A 16 5.89 -24.69 35.18
N PRO A 17 5.33 -23.48 35.07
CA PRO A 17 4.03 -23.16 35.62
C PRO A 17 2.97 -23.15 34.49
N GLU A 18 2.10 -24.15 34.57
CA GLU A 18 0.67 -24.12 34.22
C GLU A 18 0.22 -23.52 32.87
N GLU A 19 0.13 -24.39 31.85
CA GLU A 19 -0.82 -24.22 30.75
C GLU A 19 -2.23 -24.61 31.22
N LYS A 20 -3.18 -23.66 31.16
CA LYS A 20 -4.62 -23.96 31.22
C LYS A 20 -5.18 -24.13 29.81
N PRO A 21 -5.96 -25.19 29.54
CA PRO A 21 -6.49 -25.44 28.20
C PRO A 21 -7.61 -24.45 27.84
N PHE A 22 -7.44 -23.76 26.72
CA PHE A 22 -8.45 -22.90 26.12
C PHE A 22 -9.57 -23.78 25.54
N SER A 23 -10.79 -23.54 26.01
CA SER A 23 -12.00 -24.28 25.67
C SER A 23 -12.52 -23.93 24.27
N SER A 24 -13.21 -24.92 23.69
CA SER A 24 -13.81 -25.03 22.36
C SER A 24 -14.51 -23.77 21.79
N PRO A 25 -14.61 -23.67 20.43
CA PRO A 25 -15.16 -22.51 19.75
C PRO A 25 -16.67 -22.35 19.97
N ARG A 26 -17.08 -21.14 20.37
CA ARG A 26 -18.49 -20.72 20.35
C ARG A 26 -18.90 -20.41 18.90
N THR A 27 -19.87 -21.18 18.42
CA THR A 27 -20.68 -20.94 17.22
C THR A 27 -21.25 -19.52 17.21
N ILE A 28 -20.99 -18.79 16.13
CA ILE A 28 -21.64 -17.52 15.78
C ILE A 28 -22.75 -17.86 14.75
N PRO A 29 -23.99 -17.38 14.93
CA PRO A 29 -25.09 -17.73 14.06
C PRO A 29 -24.98 -17.11 12.66
N GLU A 30 -25.35 -17.91 11.67
CA GLU A 30 -25.70 -17.53 10.30
C GLU A 30 -26.52 -16.24 10.25
N VAL A 31 -26.04 -15.25 9.50
CA VAL A 31 -26.90 -14.15 9.01
C VAL A 31 -26.97 -14.28 7.50
N GLN A 32 -28.15 -14.70 7.06
CA GLN A 32 -28.55 -14.85 5.68
C GLN A 32 -28.64 -13.49 4.97
N SER A 33 -28.16 -13.49 3.71
CA SER A 33 -28.78 -12.89 2.52
C SER A 33 -29.59 -11.59 2.67
N MET A 34 -29.08 -10.51 2.05
CA MET A 34 -29.94 -9.59 1.28
C MET A 34 -29.24 -9.16 -0.02
N ALA A 35 -29.47 -9.94 -1.07
CA ALA A 35 -29.30 -9.50 -2.44
C ALA A 35 -30.48 -8.60 -2.82
N VAL A 36 -30.27 -7.28 -2.90
CA VAL A 36 -31.27 -6.35 -3.45
C VAL A 36 -31.17 -6.40 -4.97
N THR A 37 -32.01 -7.25 -5.59
CA THR A 37 -32.24 -7.25 -7.03
C THR A 37 -33.38 -6.29 -7.35
N LEU A 38 -33.07 -5.14 -7.93
CA LEU A 38 -34.06 -4.21 -8.51
C LEU A 38 -34.68 -4.86 -9.76
N LYS A 39 -35.87 -5.46 -9.58
CA LYS A 39 -36.77 -5.82 -10.69
C LYS A 39 -37.63 -4.60 -11.03
N THR A 40 -37.39 -3.99 -12.19
CA THR A 40 -38.33 -3.05 -12.81
C THR A 40 -39.42 -3.86 -13.51
N THR A 41 -40.61 -3.93 -12.89
CA THR A 41 -41.81 -4.51 -13.49
C THR A 41 -42.55 -3.43 -14.28
N PHE A 42 -42.62 -3.57 -15.61
CA PHE A 42 -43.56 -2.82 -16.44
C PHE A 42 -44.93 -3.52 -16.43
N PHE A 43 -45.96 -2.77 -16.04
CA PHE A 43 -47.37 -3.12 -16.18
C PHE A 43 -47.75 -3.16 -17.67
N PHE A 44 -48.39 -4.24 -18.13
CA PHE A 44 -49.22 -4.17 -19.34
C PHE A 44 -50.50 -5.00 -19.16
N GLN A 45 -51.63 -4.29 -19.20
CA GLN A 45 -52.99 -4.79 -19.20
C GLN A 45 -53.27 -5.48 -20.54
N SER A 46 -53.84 -6.70 -20.52
CA SER A 46 -54.26 -7.42 -21.74
C SER A 46 -55.75 -7.21 -21.99
N LYS A 47 -56.10 -6.79 -23.22
CA LYS A 47 -57.47 -6.84 -23.75
C LYS A 47 -57.45 -7.27 -25.23
N ALA A 48 -58.03 -8.45 -25.47
CA ALA A 48 -58.69 -9.02 -26.65
C ALA A 48 -58.26 -8.66 -28.10
N GLY A 49 -57.99 -9.71 -28.89
CA GLY A 49 -58.67 -9.95 -30.18
C GLY A 49 -57.92 -9.70 -31.51
N GLY A 50 -57.65 -10.79 -32.25
CA GLY A 50 -57.81 -10.86 -33.72
C GLY A 50 -56.66 -10.44 -34.66
N GLY A 51 -56.19 -11.38 -35.48
CA GLY A 51 -55.83 -11.17 -36.91
C GLY A 51 -54.43 -10.67 -37.29
N ASP A 52 -53.78 -11.43 -38.19
CA ASP A 52 -52.75 -11.07 -39.17
C ASP A 52 -51.28 -10.80 -38.80
N SER A 53 -50.41 -11.62 -39.44
CA SER A 53 -49.01 -11.40 -39.83
C SER A 53 -47.98 -10.94 -38.76
N LEU A 54 -47.06 -11.84 -38.42
CA LEU A 54 -45.89 -11.54 -37.58
C LEU A 54 -44.92 -10.57 -38.27
N PRO A 55 -44.59 -9.39 -37.69
CA PRO A 55 -43.57 -8.52 -38.25
C PRO A 55 -42.17 -8.94 -37.76
N ARG A 56 -41.21 -8.87 -38.68
CA ARG A 56 -39.78 -9.17 -38.49
C ARG A 56 -39.14 -8.13 -37.56
N ILE A 57 -38.76 -8.53 -36.34
CA ILE A 57 -38.06 -7.67 -35.37
C ILE A 57 -36.63 -7.39 -35.86
N LYS A 58 -36.29 -6.11 -36.06
CA LYS A 58 -34.91 -5.66 -36.32
C LYS A 58 -34.15 -5.56 -34.99
N PRO A 59 -32.87 -5.98 -34.91
CA PRO A 59 -32.12 -5.90 -33.67
C PRO A 59 -31.86 -4.43 -33.32
N PHE A 60 -32.34 -4.01 -32.15
CA PHE A 60 -32.10 -2.69 -31.60
C PHE A 60 -30.67 -2.65 -31.07
N ARG A 61 -29.77 -1.96 -31.79
CA ARG A 61 -28.38 -1.77 -31.39
C ARG A 61 -28.34 -0.77 -30.23
N PHE A 62 -28.24 -1.27 -29.00
CA PHE A 62 -27.87 -0.44 -27.85
C PHE A 62 -26.44 0.07 -28.06
N LYS A 63 -26.29 1.36 -28.40
CA LYS A 63 -25.02 2.07 -28.20
C LYS A 63 -24.93 2.39 -26.72
N ALA A 64 -24.09 1.66 -25.99
CA ALA A 64 -23.67 2.09 -24.66
C ALA A 64 -22.94 3.45 -24.81
N PRO A 65 -23.29 4.48 -24.03
CA PRO A 65 -22.49 5.68 -23.99
C PRO A 65 -21.13 5.31 -23.38
N MET A 66 -20.04 5.47 -24.14
CA MET A 66 -18.71 5.46 -23.54
C MET A 66 -18.67 6.65 -22.59
N ALA A 67 -18.67 6.37 -21.29
CA ALA A 67 -18.29 7.35 -20.29
C ALA A 67 -16.87 7.79 -20.63
N THR A 68 -16.74 9.05 -21.06
CA THR A 68 -15.45 9.72 -21.16
C THR A 68 -14.83 9.70 -19.77
N LEU A 69 -13.79 8.90 -19.58
CA LEU A 69 -12.93 8.94 -18.40
C LEU A 69 -12.36 10.36 -18.33
N SER A 70 -12.96 11.18 -17.47
CA SER A 70 -12.39 12.45 -17.07
C SER A 70 -11.16 12.11 -16.23
N THR A 71 -9.98 12.13 -16.84
CA THR A 71 -8.71 12.01 -16.13
C THR A 71 -8.55 13.24 -15.25
N VAL A 72 -8.97 13.14 -13.99
CA VAL A 72 -8.61 14.14 -12.98
C VAL A 72 -7.07 14.06 -12.87
N PRO A 73 -6.33 15.16 -13.07
CA PRO A 73 -4.91 15.15 -12.83
C PRO A 73 -4.67 14.69 -11.38
N THR A 74 -3.92 13.61 -11.19
CA THR A 74 -3.55 13.16 -9.84
C THR A 74 -2.71 14.25 -9.19
N VAL A 75 -3.14 14.66 -8.00
CA VAL A 75 -2.56 15.76 -7.21
C VAL A 75 -1.22 15.28 -6.62
N GLY A 76 -0.17 16.10 -6.66
CA GLY A 76 1.13 15.77 -6.04
C GLY A 76 1.08 15.69 -4.50
N LEU A 77 2.14 15.21 -3.85
CA LEU A 77 2.17 15.13 -2.39
C LEU A 77 2.17 16.54 -1.78
N SER A 78 3.03 17.42 -2.27
CA SER A 78 3.14 18.82 -1.82
C SER A 78 1.85 19.61 -1.99
N GLU A 79 1.12 19.36 -3.09
CA GLU A 79 -0.17 20.01 -3.35
C GLU A 79 -1.25 19.50 -2.37
N THR A 80 -1.25 18.20 -2.07
CA THR A 80 -2.13 17.60 -1.06
C THR A 80 -1.94 18.25 0.30
N PHE A 81 -0.70 18.35 0.78
CA PHE A 81 -0.40 19.01 2.06
C PHE A 81 -0.75 20.50 2.05
N SER A 82 -0.52 21.20 0.93
CA SER A 82 -0.89 22.61 0.78
C SER A 82 -2.40 22.82 0.92
N LYS A 83 -3.21 21.95 0.31
CA LYS A 83 -4.68 21.96 0.41
C LYS A 83 -5.14 21.66 1.83
N LEU A 84 -4.59 20.63 2.48
CA LEU A 84 -4.94 20.27 3.85
C LEU A 84 -4.62 21.38 4.86
N LYS A 85 -3.46 22.03 4.70
CA LYS A 85 -3.05 23.17 5.52
C LYS A 85 -4.02 24.34 5.39
N GLN A 86 -4.47 24.66 4.18
CA GLN A 86 -5.49 25.71 3.96
C GLN A 86 -6.83 25.38 4.62
N GLN A 87 -7.15 24.09 4.75
CA GLN A 87 -8.36 23.60 5.40
C GLN A 87 -8.21 23.41 6.92
N GLY A 88 -7.00 23.56 7.47
CA GLY A 88 -6.71 23.26 8.88
C GLY A 88 -6.89 21.79 9.24
N LYS A 89 -6.66 20.87 8.29
CA LYS A 89 -6.79 19.42 8.47
C LYS A 89 -5.44 18.72 8.58
N LEU A 90 -5.43 17.59 9.27
CA LEU A 90 -4.30 16.65 9.31
C LEU A 90 -4.44 15.65 8.15
N ALA A 91 -3.30 15.16 7.65
CA ALA A 91 -3.27 14.13 6.62
C ALA A 91 -3.42 12.72 7.22
N PHE A 92 -4.12 11.84 6.53
CA PHE A 92 -4.15 10.40 6.82
C PHE A 92 -3.51 9.60 5.67
N ILE A 93 -2.47 8.82 5.99
CA ILE A 93 -1.58 8.17 5.00
C ILE A 93 -1.46 6.65 5.24
N PRO A 94 -2.46 5.82 4.92
CA PRO A 94 -2.35 4.38 5.16
C PRO A 94 -1.19 3.75 4.37
N TYR A 95 -0.48 2.83 5.02
CA TYR A 95 0.51 1.96 4.40
C TYR A 95 -0.08 0.57 4.12
N ILE A 96 0.14 0.03 2.92
CA ILE A 96 -0.09 -1.38 2.60
C ILE A 96 1.09 -1.97 1.80
N THR A 97 1.34 -3.26 1.96
CA THR A 97 2.35 -3.97 1.15
C THR A 97 1.72 -4.48 -0.14
N ALA A 98 2.32 -4.13 -1.28
CA ALA A 98 1.82 -4.57 -2.58
C ALA A 98 1.90 -6.10 -2.71
N GLY A 99 0.81 -6.69 -3.18
CA GLY A 99 0.69 -8.12 -3.38
C GLY A 99 0.45 -8.94 -2.12
N ASP A 100 0.10 -8.32 -0.99
CA ASP A 100 -0.40 -9.00 0.20
C ASP A 100 -1.91 -8.78 0.37
N PRO A 101 -2.76 -9.82 0.37
CA PRO A 101 -2.42 -11.20 0.04
C PRO A 101 -2.12 -11.38 -1.46
N ASP A 102 -2.64 -10.56 -2.36
CA ASP A 102 -2.34 -10.63 -3.81
C ASP A 102 -2.60 -9.27 -4.49
N LEU A 103 -2.11 -9.10 -5.71
CA LEU A 103 -2.20 -7.83 -6.44
C LEU A 103 -3.63 -7.41 -6.78
N SER A 104 -4.54 -8.36 -6.99
CA SER A 104 -5.96 -8.05 -7.22
C SER A 104 -6.58 -7.45 -5.97
N THR A 105 -6.25 -8.02 -4.80
CA THR A 105 -6.69 -7.49 -3.51
C THR A 105 -6.04 -6.15 -3.22
N THR A 106 -4.75 -5.96 -3.55
CA THR A 106 -4.08 -4.66 -3.43
C THR A 106 -4.80 -3.59 -4.27
N ALA A 107 -5.14 -3.87 -5.53
CA ALA A 107 -5.86 -2.93 -6.38
C ALA A 107 -7.20 -2.49 -5.78
N GLN A 108 -7.99 -3.44 -5.27
CA GLN A 108 -9.25 -3.14 -4.59
C GLN A 108 -9.02 -2.35 -3.29
N ALA A 109 -7.99 -2.70 -2.51
CA ALA A 109 -7.65 -2.00 -1.28
C ALA A 109 -7.29 -0.53 -1.55
N LEU A 110 -6.51 -0.24 -2.61
CA LEU A 110 -6.20 1.14 -3.00
C LEU A 110 -7.45 1.96 -3.27
N GLN A 111 -8.41 1.41 -4.02
CA GLN A 111 -9.69 2.08 -4.31
C GLN A 111 -10.53 2.29 -3.04
N VAL A 112 -10.56 1.29 -2.14
CA VAL A 112 -11.28 1.40 -0.88
C VAL A 112 -10.67 2.48 0.01
N LEU A 113 -9.33 2.50 0.17
CA LEU A 113 -8.63 3.51 0.97
C LEU A 113 -8.88 4.92 0.42
N ASP A 114 -8.79 5.11 -0.90
CA ASP A 114 -9.12 6.37 -1.57
C ASP A 114 -10.58 6.80 -1.27
N SER A 115 -11.54 5.89 -1.46
CA SER A 115 -12.96 6.18 -1.20
C SER A 115 -13.28 6.46 0.27
N CYS A 116 -12.46 5.95 1.19
CA CYS A 116 -12.56 6.19 2.63
C CYS A 116 -11.92 7.53 3.05
N GLY A 117 -11.33 8.28 2.11
CA GLY A 117 -10.78 9.60 2.35
C GLY A 117 -9.31 9.61 2.78
N SER A 118 -8.52 8.64 2.34
CA SER A 118 -7.06 8.75 2.42
C SER A 118 -6.55 9.96 1.64
N ASP A 119 -5.64 10.74 2.24
CA ASP A 119 -5.06 11.91 1.59
C ASP A 119 -3.89 11.53 0.68
N ILE A 120 -3.12 10.52 1.10
CA ILE A 120 -2.01 9.91 0.35
C ILE A 120 -2.09 8.42 0.69
N ILE A 121 -1.73 7.52 -0.24
CA ILE A 121 -1.56 6.09 0.08
C ILE A 121 -0.10 5.71 -0.07
N GLU A 122 0.47 5.08 0.95
CA GLU A 122 1.81 4.54 0.90
C GLU A 122 1.77 3.06 0.47
N LEU A 123 2.48 2.72 -0.60
CA LEU A 123 2.50 1.37 -1.15
C LEU A 123 3.90 0.78 -1.09
N GLY A 124 4.07 -0.23 -0.23
CA GLY A 124 5.34 -0.94 -0.07
C GLY A 124 5.61 -1.94 -1.19
N VAL A 125 6.76 -1.82 -1.84
CA VAL A 125 7.31 -2.86 -2.71
C VAL A 125 7.91 -3.95 -1.82
N PRO A 126 7.42 -5.21 -1.88
CA PRO A 126 7.91 -6.28 -1.02
C PRO A 126 9.38 -6.57 -1.34
N TYR A 127 10.20 -6.69 -0.29
CA TYR A 127 11.64 -6.90 -0.40
C TYR A 127 12.07 -8.09 0.47
N SER A 128 13.10 -8.82 0.02
CA SER A 128 13.58 -10.04 0.69
C SER A 128 14.36 -9.74 1.96
N ASP A 129 15.04 -8.59 2.01
CA ASP A 129 15.94 -8.22 3.11
C ASP A 129 15.54 -6.87 3.74
N PRO A 130 14.32 -6.74 4.27
CA PRO A 130 13.78 -5.47 4.76
C PRO A 130 14.29 -5.14 6.18
N LEU A 131 15.49 -4.56 6.26
CA LEU A 131 16.15 -4.26 7.54
C LEU A 131 15.41 -3.21 8.39
N ALA A 132 14.61 -2.33 7.78
CA ALA A 132 13.93 -1.24 8.46
C ALA A 132 12.50 -1.61 8.92
N ASP A 133 11.95 -2.74 8.45
CA ASP A 133 10.55 -3.07 8.65
C ASP A 133 10.32 -3.86 9.94
N GLY A 134 9.20 -3.60 10.61
CA GLY A 134 8.73 -4.41 11.74
C GLY A 134 8.19 -5.78 11.31
N PRO A 135 7.99 -6.73 12.26
CA PRO A 135 7.62 -8.12 11.96
C PRO A 135 6.31 -8.27 11.17
N VAL A 136 5.37 -7.33 11.33
CA VAL A 136 4.11 -7.33 10.59
C VAL A 136 4.33 -7.07 9.10
N ILE A 137 5.13 -6.06 8.75
CA ILE A 137 5.45 -5.70 7.36
C ILE A 137 6.36 -6.78 6.75
N GLN A 138 7.32 -7.32 7.51
CA GLN A 138 8.14 -8.45 7.05
C GLN A 138 7.29 -9.68 6.69
N ALA A 139 6.27 -10.00 7.51
CA ALA A 139 5.37 -11.11 7.23
C ALA A 139 4.50 -10.84 5.98
N ALA A 140 4.05 -9.61 5.77
CA ALA A 140 3.32 -9.21 4.57
C ALA A 140 4.20 -9.31 3.31
N ALA A 141 5.43 -8.81 3.36
CA ALA A 141 6.41 -8.93 2.28
C ALA A 141 6.70 -10.40 1.95
N THR A 142 6.86 -11.25 2.97
CA THR A 142 7.08 -12.69 2.79
C THR A 142 5.91 -13.36 2.06
N ARG A 143 4.66 -13.09 2.45
CA ARG A 143 3.47 -13.63 1.78
C ARG A 143 3.36 -13.14 0.33
N SER A 144 3.65 -11.88 0.10
CA SER A 144 3.63 -11.28 -1.23
C SER A 144 4.69 -11.87 -2.17
N LEU A 145 5.94 -12.01 -1.69
CA LEU A 145 7.03 -12.63 -2.46
C LEU A 145 6.77 -14.11 -2.74
N ALA A 146 6.22 -14.85 -1.78
CA ALA A 146 5.86 -16.25 -1.97
C ALA A 146 4.82 -16.47 -3.09
N ARG A 147 4.00 -15.46 -3.39
CA ARG A 147 3.04 -15.46 -4.51
C ARG A 147 3.63 -14.89 -5.82
N GLY A 148 4.93 -14.60 -5.83
CA GLY A 148 5.66 -14.15 -7.01
C GLY A 148 5.35 -12.70 -7.40
N THR A 149 4.94 -11.86 -6.44
CA THR A 149 4.85 -10.41 -6.65
C THR A 149 6.23 -9.86 -6.97
N ASN A 150 6.31 -8.98 -7.97
CA ASN A 150 7.54 -8.27 -8.33
C ASN A 150 7.19 -6.86 -8.80
N PHE A 151 8.21 -6.00 -8.89
CA PHE A 151 8.03 -4.60 -9.26
C PHE A 151 7.32 -4.40 -10.60
N ASP A 152 7.60 -5.20 -11.63
CA ASP A 152 6.97 -5.05 -12.94
C ASP A 152 5.46 -5.33 -12.89
N LYS A 153 5.06 -6.35 -12.12
CA LYS A 153 3.64 -6.65 -11.87
C LYS A 153 2.96 -5.56 -11.04
N ILE A 154 3.66 -4.97 -10.07
CA ILE A 154 3.15 -3.86 -9.26
C ILE A 154 2.90 -2.64 -10.15
N VAL A 155 3.88 -2.25 -10.96
CA VAL A 155 3.75 -1.12 -11.89
C VAL A 155 2.63 -1.35 -12.89
N ALA A 156 2.48 -2.56 -13.43
CA ALA A 156 1.39 -2.90 -14.34
C ALA A 156 0.02 -2.69 -13.66
N MET A 157 -0.15 -3.17 -12.43
CA MET A 157 -1.36 -2.95 -11.64
C MET A 157 -1.60 -1.45 -11.37
N LEU A 158 -0.55 -0.71 -11.03
CA LEU A 158 -0.65 0.72 -10.74
C LEU A 158 -1.06 1.55 -11.96
N LYS A 159 -0.57 1.20 -13.15
CA LYS A 159 -0.99 1.87 -14.41
C LYS A 159 -2.50 1.78 -14.65
N ASP A 160 -3.12 0.69 -14.22
CA ASP A 160 -4.56 0.50 -14.36
C ASP A 160 -5.35 1.19 -13.23
N VAL A 161 -4.82 1.19 -12.00
CA VAL A 161 -5.54 1.66 -10.80
C VAL A 161 -5.37 3.15 -10.55
N VAL A 162 -4.17 3.71 -10.71
CA VAL A 162 -3.86 5.12 -10.39
C VAL A 162 -4.80 6.12 -11.09
N PRO A 163 -5.18 5.95 -12.38
CA PRO A 163 -6.13 6.86 -13.03
C PRO A 163 -7.54 6.87 -12.40
N GLN A 164 -7.84 5.90 -11.53
CA GLN A 164 -9.12 5.77 -10.83
C GLN A 164 -9.08 6.32 -9.40
N LEU A 165 -7.90 6.71 -8.89
CA LEU A 165 -7.71 7.23 -7.55
C LEU A 165 -7.72 8.76 -7.55
N SER A 166 -8.24 9.35 -6.47
CA SER A 166 -8.23 10.79 -6.26
C SER A 166 -6.98 11.26 -5.50
N CYS A 167 -6.47 10.44 -4.58
CA CYS A 167 -5.25 10.70 -3.82
C CYS A 167 -3.98 10.18 -4.53
N PRO A 168 -2.82 10.82 -4.33
CA PRO A 168 -1.55 10.30 -4.82
C PRO A 168 -1.08 9.06 -4.08
N ILE A 169 -0.25 8.28 -4.78
CA ILE A 169 0.51 7.18 -4.21
C ILE A 169 1.95 7.64 -3.94
N ALA A 170 2.43 7.33 -2.73
CA ALA A 170 3.84 7.34 -2.38
C ALA A 170 4.36 5.89 -2.39
N LEU A 171 5.31 5.58 -3.27
CA LEU A 171 5.90 4.25 -3.32
C LEU A 171 6.97 4.13 -2.23
N PHE A 172 6.93 3.07 -1.45
CA PHE A 172 7.96 2.75 -0.46
C PHE A 172 8.81 1.59 -0.98
N SER A 173 10.12 1.81 -1.15
CA SER A 173 11.02 0.78 -1.68
C SER A 173 12.43 0.93 -1.12
N TYR A 174 13.12 -0.20 -0.96
CA TYR A 174 14.53 -0.24 -0.60
C TYR A 174 15.42 0.14 -1.80
N TYR A 175 16.62 0.64 -1.53
CA TYR A 175 17.49 1.17 -2.57
C TYR A 175 18.05 0.10 -3.52
N ASN A 176 18.36 -1.09 -3.01
CA ASN A 176 18.95 -2.15 -3.81
C ASN A 176 18.08 -2.58 -5.02
N PRO A 177 16.75 -2.81 -4.88
CA PRO A 177 15.84 -2.98 -6.03
C PRO A 177 15.90 -1.85 -7.07
N ILE A 178 16.02 -0.60 -6.62
CA ILE A 178 16.11 0.59 -7.49
C ILE A 178 17.44 0.55 -8.26
N LEU A 179 18.55 0.33 -7.54
CA LEU A 179 19.89 0.25 -8.12
C LEU A 179 20.01 -0.84 -9.18
N LYS A 180 19.48 -2.05 -8.93
CA LYS A 180 19.52 -3.17 -9.89
C LYS A 180 18.82 -2.85 -11.21
N ARG A 181 17.83 -1.95 -11.20
CA ARG A 181 17.09 -1.51 -12.40
C ARG A 181 17.72 -0.29 -13.06
N GLY A 182 18.51 0.47 -12.29
CA GLY A 182 19.00 1.79 -12.65
C GLY A 182 18.03 2.88 -12.21
N VAL A 183 18.55 3.90 -11.52
CA VAL A 183 17.74 4.97 -10.90
C VAL A 183 16.91 5.72 -11.93
N GLU A 184 17.51 6.13 -13.04
CA GLU A 184 16.82 6.85 -14.13
C GLU A 184 15.62 6.05 -14.66
N LYS A 185 15.84 4.77 -15.03
CA LYS A 185 14.77 3.89 -15.54
C LYS A 185 13.67 3.68 -14.52
N PHE A 186 14.04 3.56 -13.24
CA PHE A 186 13.08 3.42 -12.16
C PHE A 186 12.19 4.66 -12.05
N MET A 187 12.78 5.87 -12.03
CA MET A 187 12.03 7.13 -11.94
C MET A 187 11.09 7.36 -13.14
N ILE A 188 11.56 7.08 -14.36
CA ILE A 188 10.71 7.12 -15.56
C ILE A 188 9.53 6.16 -15.43
N THR A 189 9.78 4.95 -14.92
CA THR A 189 8.73 3.94 -14.71
C THR A 189 7.67 4.41 -13.69
N LEU A 190 8.09 5.10 -12.62
CA LEU A 190 7.17 5.67 -11.64
C LEU A 190 6.30 6.77 -12.24
N LYS A 191 6.92 7.71 -12.96
CA LYS A 191 6.22 8.78 -13.66
C LYS A 191 5.19 8.24 -14.66
N ASP A 192 5.58 7.25 -15.46
CA ASP A 192 4.69 6.58 -16.42
C ASP A 192 3.53 5.82 -15.76
N ALA A 193 3.67 5.45 -14.48
CA ALA A 193 2.62 4.85 -13.68
C ALA A 193 1.75 5.87 -12.92
N GLY A 194 2.05 7.17 -13.03
CA GLY A 194 1.35 8.25 -12.32
C GLY A 194 1.67 8.32 -10.82
N ILE A 195 2.83 7.79 -10.41
CA ILE A 195 3.30 7.82 -9.03
C ILE A 195 4.10 9.11 -8.81
N HIS A 196 3.75 9.86 -7.76
CA HIS A 196 4.31 11.18 -7.48
C HIS A 196 5.16 11.22 -6.20
N GLY A 197 5.25 10.12 -5.46
CA GLY A 197 6.01 10.04 -4.23
C GLY A 197 6.94 8.83 -4.19
N LEU A 198 8.11 9.00 -3.58
CA LEU A 198 9.04 7.92 -3.30
C LEU A 198 9.63 8.05 -1.88
N VAL A 199 9.59 6.97 -1.13
CA VAL A 199 10.25 6.80 0.17
C VAL A 199 11.31 5.71 0.03
N VAL A 200 12.55 6.02 0.39
CA VAL A 200 13.67 5.07 0.38
C VAL A 200 14.34 5.06 1.76
N PRO A 201 13.97 4.14 2.66
CA PRO A 201 14.32 4.23 4.08
C PRO A 201 15.81 3.93 4.37
N ASP A 202 16.49 3.24 3.46
CA ASP A 202 17.85 2.73 3.63
C ASP A 202 18.94 3.63 3.04
N VAL A 203 18.59 4.84 2.57
CA VAL A 203 19.55 5.80 1.97
C VAL A 203 19.72 7.02 2.87
N PRO A 204 20.92 7.27 3.41
CA PRO A 204 21.20 8.49 4.18
C PRO A 204 21.23 9.71 3.27
N LEU A 205 20.92 10.90 3.81
CA LEU A 205 20.88 12.18 3.09
C LEU A 205 22.09 12.37 2.14
N GLU A 206 23.29 12.03 2.60
CA GLU A 206 24.54 12.18 1.86
C GLU A 206 24.57 11.42 0.53
N GLU A 207 23.87 10.29 0.45
CA GLU A 207 23.85 9.40 -0.71
C GLU A 207 22.62 9.61 -1.60
N THR A 208 21.68 10.48 -1.19
CA THR A 208 20.46 10.76 -1.94
C THR A 208 20.66 11.60 -3.20
N GLY A 209 21.87 12.13 -3.46
CA GLY A 209 22.11 13.10 -4.53
C GLY A 209 21.64 12.64 -5.92
N ILE A 210 21.89 11.36 -6.27
CA ILE A 210 21.43 10.77 -7.54
C ILE A 210 19.91 10.61 -7.53
N LEU A 211 19.34 10.07 -6.44
CA LEU A 211 17.89 9.88 -6.30
C LEU A 211 17.14 11.22 -6.43
N ARG A 212 17.57 12.25 -5.70
CA ARG A 212 16.95 13.59 -5.72
C ARG A 212 16.97 14.21 -7.11
N LYS A 213 18.10 14.13 -7.81
CA LYS A 213 18.24 14.66 -9.17
C LYS A 213 17.28 13.97 -10.14
N GLU A 214 17.24 12.64 -10.11
CA GLU A 214 16.40 11.87 -11.03
C GLU A 214 14.90 11.99 -10.67
N ALA A 215 14.57 12.05 -9.37
CA ALA A 215 13.21 12.25 -8.89
C ALA A 215 12.66 13.63 -9.34
N ALA A 216 13.42 14.71 -9.11
CA ALA A 216 13.07 16.06 -9.55
C ALA A 216 12.90 16.16 -11.08
N SER A 217 13.76 15.48 -11.86
CA SER A 217 13.66 15.45 -13.32
C SER A 217 12.41 14.73 -13.84
N ASN A 218 11.79 13.89 -13.00
CA ASN A 218 10.62 13.08 -13.33
C ASN A 218 9.35 13.51 -12.58
N ASN A 219 9.37 14.63 -11.85
CA ASN A 219 8.27 15.11 -11.00
C ASN A 219 7.81 14.05 -9.96
N VAL A 220 8.78 13.32 -9.40
CA VAL A 220 8.57 12.43 -8.26
C VAL A 220 9.15 13.11 -7.03
N GLU A 221 8.34 13.27 -5.99
CA GLU A 221 8.74 13.91 -4.74
C GLU A 221 9.45 12.86 -3.85
N LEU A 222 10.73 13.08 -3.57
CA LEU A 222 11.51 12.20 -2.68
C LEU A 222 11.30 12.61 -1.22
N VAL A 223 10.69 11.73 -0.45
CA VAL A 223 10.43 11.90 0.98
C VAL A 223 11.60 11.34 1.77
N LEU A 224 12.19 12.17 2.64
CA LEU A 224 13.31 11.82 3.49
C LEU A 224 12.89 11.57 4.93
N LEU A 225 13.66 10.73 5.61
CA LEU A 225 13.40 10.29 6.98
C LEU A 225 14.24 11.08 7.98
N THR A 226 13.65 11.37 9.14
CA THR A 226 14.34 11.87 10.35
C THR A 226 13.85 11.10 11.57
N THR A 227 14.58 11.17 12.67
CA THR A 227 14.19 10.58 13.96
C THR A 227 14.15 11.66 15.05
N PRO A 228 13.47 11.41 16.20
CA PRO A 228 13.56 12.29 17.37
C PRO A 228 14.98 12.47 17.92
N THR A 229 15.88 11.51 17.65
CA THR A 229 17.28 11.53 18.06
C THR A 229 18.21 12.23 17.06
N THR A 230 17.69 12.63 15.90
CA THR A 230 18.48 13.29 14.85
C THR A 230 18.90 14.70 15.33
N PRO A 231 20.21 15.05 15.27
CA PRO A 231 20.67 16.38 15.66
C PRO A 231 20.01 17.50 14.84
N ILE A 232 19.68 18.63 15.49
CA ILE A 232 18.99 19.76 14.86
C ILE A 232 19.65 20.22 13.53
N PRO A 233 20.98 20.35 13.42
CA PRO A 233 21.60 20.73 12.14
C PRO A 233 21.32 19.74 11.01
N ARG A 234 21.33 18.43 11.33
CA ARG A 234 21.02 17.37 10.36
C ARG A 234 19.53 17.37 10.00
N MET A 235 18.65 17.58 10.97
CA MET A 235 17.21 17.68 10.75
C MET A 235 16.86 18.84 9.79
N LYS A 236 17.51 20.00 9.93
CA LYS A 236 17.35 21.12 8.99
C LYS A 236 17.77 20.74 7.57
N ALA A 237 18.92 20.10 7.42
CA ALA A 237 19.40 19.65 6.12
C ALA A 237 18.46 18.62 5.46
N ILE A 238 17.86 17.73 6.26
CA ILE A 238 16.84 16.77 5.79
C ILE A 238 15.58 17.51 5.33
N VAL A 239 15.06 18.44 6.14
CA VAL A 239 13.85 19.24 5.80
C VAL A 239 14.06 20.05 4.52
N GLU A 240 15.23 20.68 4.36
CA GLU A 240 15.58 21.44 3.15
C GLU A 240 15.73 20.55 1.91
N ALA A 241 16.06 19.27 2.10
CA ALA A 241 16.29 18.32 1.03
C ALA A 241 15.06 17.48 0.64
N SER A 242 14.08 17.37 1.54
CA SER A 242 12.88 16.57 1.39
C SER A 242 11.81 17.30 0.57
N GLU A 243 11.04 16.53 -0.19
CA GLU A 243 9.88 17.01 -0.94
C GLU A 243 8.59 16.34 -0.43
N GLY A 244 7.45 17.00 -0.60
CA GLY A 244 6.15 16.52 -0.11
C GLY A 244 5.99 16.68 1.40
N PHE A 245 6.68 15.84 2.15
CA PHE A 245 6.71 15.86 3.62
C PHE A 245 8.03 15.30 4.15
N VAL A 246 8.20 15.30 5.47
CA VAL A 246 9.32 14.65 6.15
C VAL A 246 8.76 13.50 6.98
N TYR A 247 9.37 12.33 6.83
CA TYR A 247 8.95 11.12 7.53
C TYR A 247 9.64 11.05 8.90
N LEU A 248 8.87 11.14 9.99
CA LEU A 248 9.43 11.06 11.34
C LEU A 248 9.33 9.62 11.88
N VAL A 249 10.43 8.87 11.84
CA VAL A 249 10.45 7.53 12.44
C VAL A 249 10.48 7.64 13.97
N SER A 250 9.39 7.23 14.61
CA SER A 250 9.29 7.21 16.07
C SER A 250 9.64 5.82 16.61
N GLU A 251 10.74 5.71 17.34
CA GLU A 251 11.02 4.52 18.14
C GLU A 251 10.38 4.68 19.52
N LEU A 252 9.17 4.16 19.71
CA LEU A 252 8.69 3.85 21.06
C LEU A 252 9.48 2.61 21.54
N SER A 253 10.35 2.83 22.52
CA SER A 253 11.28 1.87 23.11
C SER A 253 10.74 0.42 23.25
N TRP A 254 11.63 -0.51 22.93
CA TRP A 254 11.54 -1.95 22.70
C TRP A 254 11.05 -2.84 23.88
N SER A 255 9.95 -2.52 24.54
CA SER A 255 9.37 -3.47 25.54
C SER A 255 8.33 -4.44 24.96
N TYR A 256 7.79 -4.19 23.76
CA TYR A 256 6.70 -4.99 23.16
C TYR A 256 6.75 -5.08 21.61
N GLY A 257 7.89 -5.50 21.04
CA GLY A 257 7.96 -6.18 19.74
C GLY A 257 7.33 -5.53 18.49
N SER A 258 7.01 -4.24 18.51
CA SER A 258 6.34 -3.54 17.42
C SER A 258 7.13 -2.29 17.07
N SER A 259 7.95 -2.34 16.01
CA SER A 259 8.43 -1.11 15.39
C SER A 259 7.22 -0.43 14.75
N CYS A 260 6.79 0.69 15.32
CA CYS A 260 5.66 1.45 14.82
C CYS A 260 6.24 2.60 13.99
N ILE A 261 6.03 2.52 12.68
CA ILE A 261 6.29 3.63 11.78
C ILE A 261 5.14 4.62 12.03
N CYS A 262 5.43 5.74 12.71
CA CYS A 262 4.47 6.83 12.86
C CYS A 262 4.68 7.83 11.72
N GLN A 263 3.60 8.20 11.04
CA GLN A 263 3.54 9.28 10.06
C GLN A 263 2.93 10.52 10.72
#